data_AF-A0A7V5G658-F1
#
_entry.id   AF-A0A7V5G658-F1
#
_cell.length_a   1.000
_cell.length_b   1.000
_cell.length_c   1.000
_cell.angle_alpha   90.00
_cell.angle_beta   90.00
_cell.angle_gamma   90.00
#
_symmetry.space_group_name_H-M   'P 1'
#
loop_
_entity.id
_entity.type
_entity.pdbx_description
1 polymer ?
#
loop_
_entity_poly.entity_id
_entity_poly.type
_entity_poly.pdbx_seq_one_letter_code
_entity_poly.pdbx_strand_id
1 'polypeptide(L)'
;MEHILSILIFFPLLAGILGFVVDKEVAKAYGISVAAVEFLLSLWLWASFDTNYAGMQFNEFAPIISQFGISYNLGVDGISLFIVLMSTLITLLGIILLDEDKIANMKNMIISLLFLEMTMVGVFLSLDAIIFYLFWELSLVPMLYIIGAWGGPTRVYAAVKFFLYTFAGSLVMLVGLLAIAYLYHLEAGVWTFNLLDWYQLDLSVGLQFWLFLALFAGFAIKVPMFPFHTWLPHAHGQAPTIGSVILAAVLLKMGTYGFVRFSLPLFPDASVEMIPFIVVLSIIMVIYTAMVAFAQKDMKQVIAYSSVSHMGIIMIGVFAMNAEDLGGSI
;
A
#
# COMPACT_ATOMS: atom_id res chain seq x y z
N MET A 1 -0.21 16.33 19.00
CA MET A 1 -0.46 14.89 18.81
C MET A 1 -1.89 14.58 18.40
N GLU A 2 -2.90 15.35 18.81
CA GLU A 2 -4.32 15.03 18.51
C GLU A 2 -4.67 14.89 17.01
N HIS A 3 -3.90 15.52 16.10
CA HIS A 3 -4.12 15.44 14.64
C HIS A 3 -2.89 15.00 13.86
N ILE A 4 -1.99 14.24 14.48
CA ILE A 4 -0.71 13.87 13.86
C ILE A 4 -0.89 13.00 12.60
N LEU A 5 -1.89 12.11 12.57
CA LEU A 5 -2.14 11.22 11.44
C LEU A 5 -2.70 12.02 10.26
N SER A 6 -3.63 12.94 10.51
CA SER A 6 -4.09 13.88 9.49
C SER A 6 -2.96 14.73 8.91
N ILE A 7 -2.04 15.20 9.77
CA ILE A 7 -0.89 15.99 9.33
C ILE A 7 0.02 15.15 8.43
N LEU A 8 0.39 13.93 8.83
CA LEU A 8 1.21 13.03 8.01
C LEU A 8 0.56 12.74 6.64
N ILE A 9 -0.76 12.55 6.60
CA ILE A 9 -1.45 12.32 5.32
C ILE A 9 -1.43 13.58 4.46
N PHE A 10 -1.86 14.73 5.01
CA PHE A 10 -2.18 15.89 4.18
C PHE A 10 -1.05 16.93 4.05
N PHE A 11 0.00 16.87 4.88
CA PHE A 11 1.15 17.78 4.75
C PHE A 11 1.86 17.61 3.39
N PRO A 12 2.19 16.39 2.92
CA PRO A 12 2.78 16.20 1.59
C PRO A 12 1.86 16.69 0.46
N LEU A 13 0.54 16.54 0.61
CA LEU A 13 -0.45 17.06 -0.35
C LEU A 13 -0.39 18.60 -0.44
N LEU A 14 -0.49 19.28 0.71
CA LEU A 14 -0.46 20.74 0.77
C LEU A 14 0.87 21.27 0.23
N ALA A 15 1.98 20.64 0.62
CA ALA A 15 3.31 20.98 0.11
C ALA A 15 3.44 20.68 -1.40
N GLY A 16 2.83 19.62 -1.91
CA GLY A 16 2.78 19.33 -3.34
C GLY A 16 2.03 20.40 -4.13
N ILE A 17 0.89 20.88 -3.60
CA ILE A 17 0.11 21.98 -4.20
C ILE A 17 0.92 23.28 -4.21
N LEU A 18 1.56 23.63 -3.08
CA LEU A 18 2.45 24.79 -3.02
C LEU A 18 3.67 24.63 -3.93
N GLY A 19 4.11 23.40 -4.19
CA GLY A 19 5.16 23.08 -5.15
C GLY A 19 4.89 23.61 -6.57
N PHE A 20 3.65 23.87 -6.97
CA PHE A 20 3.36 24.44 -8.29
C PHE A 20 3.86 25.89 -8.43
N VAL A 21 3.83 26.68 -7.36
CA VAL A 21 4.31 28.08 -7.36
C VAL A 21 5.82 28.20 -7.12
N VAL A 22 6.48 27.12 -6.70
CA VAL A 22 7.92 27.07 -6.48
C VAL A 22 8.67 27.16 -7.81
N ASP A 23 9.74 27.95 -7.82
CA ASP A 23 10.63 28.09 -8.98
C ASP A 23 11.34 26.76 -9.28
N LYS A 24 11.52 26.49 -10.57
CA LYS A 24 12.08 25.21 -11.04
C LYS A 24 13.50 24.96 -10.52
N GLU A 25 14.28 26.02 -10.32
CA GLU A 25 15.67 25.97 -9.87
C GLU A 25 15.81 25.50 -8.41
N VAL A 26 14.83 25.80 -7.57
CA VAL A 26 14.83 25.42 -6.14
C VAL A 26 13.90 24.25 -5.82
N ALA A 27 13.25 23.68 -6.83
CA ALA A 27 12.24 22.63 -6.65
C ALA A 27 12.80 21.40 -5.91
N LYS A 28 14.06 21.01 -6.17
CA LYS A 28 14.72 19.90 -5.46
C LYS A 28 14.95 20.21 -3.99
N ALA A 29 15.54 21.36 -3.68
CA ALA A 29 15.77 21.79 -2.30
C ALA A 29 14.45 21.90 -1.51
N TYR A 30 13.41 22.41 -2.16
CA TYR A 30 12.04 22.43 -1.61
C TYR A 30 11.54 21.01 -1.29
N GLY A 31 11.58 20.10 -2.27
CA GLY A 31 11.14 18.71 -2.07
C GLY A 31 11.87 17.98 -0.95
N ILE A 32 13.20 18.15 -0.86
CA ILE A 32 14.01 17.58 0.23
C ILE A 32 13.55 18.14 1.59
N SER A 33 13.33 19.45 1.67
CA SER A 33 12.89 20.10 2.91
C SER A 33 11.53 19.58 3.36
N VAL A 34 10.59 19.44 2.43
CA VAL A 34 9.25 18.88 2.70
C VAL A 34 9.33 17.44 3.18
N ALA A 35 10.01 16.56 2.43
CA ALA A 35 10.12 15.16 2.81
C ALA A 35 10.92 14.95 4.11
N ALA A 36 11.86 15.84 4.41
CA ALA A 36 12.58 15.81 5.69
C ALA A 36 11.66 16.17 6.86
N VAL A 37 10.79 17.18 6.70
CA VAL A 37 9.78 17.51 7.70
C VAL A 37 8.82 16.34 7.90
N GLU A 38 8.34 15.73 6.81
CA GLU A 38 7.43 14.57 6.87
C GLU A 38 8.07 13.37 7.59
N PHE A 39 9.34 13.06 7.29
CA PHE A 39 10.09 12.02 8.00
C PHE A 39 10.33 12.36 9.48
N LEU A 40 10.56 13.62 9.82
CA LEU A 40 10.67 14.04 11.22
C LEU A 40 9.33 13.91 11.97
N LEU A 41 8.21 14.16 11.30
CA LEU A 41 6.87 13.95 11.88
C LEU A 41 6.62 12.46 12.13
N SER A 42 7.03 11.56 11.22
CA SER A 42 6.89 10.12 11.43
C SER A 42 7.79 9.60 12.56
N LEU A 43 9.01 10.14 12.70
CA LEU A 43 9.87 9.89 13.87
C LEU A 43 9.26 10.41 15.17
N TRP A 44 8.59 11.56 15.13
CA TRP A 44 7.91 12.08 16.31
C TRP A 44 6.70 11.22 16.73
N LEU A 45 5.97 10.69 15.74
CA LEU A 45 4.93 9.69 15.98
C LEU A 45 5.52 8.44 16.67
N TRP A 46 6.66 7.93 16.18
CA TRP A 46 7.34 6.79 16.79
C TRP A 46 7.80 7.06 18.23
N ALA A 47 8.43 8.21 18.47
CA ALA A 47 8.89 8.60 19.80
C ALA A 47 7.74 8.74 20.82
N SER A 48 6.53 8.97 20.33
CA SER A 48 5.32 9.13 21.16
C SER A 48 4.51 7.83 21.31
N PHE A 49 4.86 6.77 20.59
CA PHE A 49 4.12 5.50 20.55
C PHE A 49 4.34 4.68 21.83
N ASP A 50 3.26 4.22 22.47
CA ASP A 50 3.34 3.37 23.67
C ASP A 50 3.44 1.89 23.28
N THR A 51 4.60 1.27 23.49
CA THR A 51 4.82 -0.14 23.17
C THR A 51 4.06 -1.11 24.07
N ASN A 52 3.49 -0.64 25.19
CA ASN A 52 2.72 -1.49 26.11
C ASN A 52 1.25 -1.59 25.74
N TYR A 53 0.78 -0.77 24.80
CA TYR A 53 -0.60 -0.75 24.34
C TYR A 53 -0.75 -1.46 22.99
N ALA A 54 -1.52 -2.57 22.98
CA ALA A 54 -1.69 -3.42 21.80
C ALA A 54 -2.73 -2.91 20.78
N GLY A 55 -3.55 -1.92 21.14
CA GLY A 55 -4.61 -1.38 20.27
C GLY A 55 -4.13 -0.27 19.34
N MET A 56 -5.08 0.27 18.56
CA MET A 56 -4.85 1.44 17.72
C MET A 56 -4.63 2.69 18.56
N GLN A 57 -3.54 3.41 18.27
CA GLN A 57 -3.15 4.65 18.92
C GLN A 57 -3.37 5.85 18.00
N PHE A 58 -3.35 7.06 18.58
CA PHE A 58 -3.51 8.33 17.85
C PHE A 58 -4.79 8.36 17.00
N ASN A 59 -5.89 7.82 17.54
CA ASN A 59 -7.14 7.68 16.80
C ASN A 59 -7.73 9.06 16.46
N GLU A 60 -8.07 9.25 15.20
CA GLU A 60 -8.74 10.45 14.71
C GLU A 60 -10.05 10.05 14.04
N PHE A 61 -11.16 10.66 14.47
CA PHE A 61 -12.49 10.31 14.00
C PHE A 61 -13.27 11.55 13.57
N ALA A 62 -13.80 11.55 12.36
CA ALA A 62 -14.80 12.51 11.91
C ALA A 62 -15.83 11.83 10.98
N PRO A 63 -17.14 11.98 11.21
CA PRO A 63 -18.14 11.43 10.30
C PRO A 63 -18.12 12.19 8.96
N ILE A 64 -18.08 11.47 7.83
CA ILE A 64 -18.13 12.09 6.49
C ILE A 64 -19.54 11.94 5.92
N ILE A 65 -20.04 10.71 5.84
CA ILE A 65 -21.39 10.41 5.34
C ILE A 65 -22.08 9.45 6.32
N SER A 66 -22.59 10.02 7.41
CA SER A 66 -23.19 9.28 8.53
C SER A 66 -24.31 8.33 8.11
N GLN A 67 -25.09 8.68 7.09
CA GLN A 67 -26.19 7.85 6.57
C GLN A 67 -25.69 6.49 6.04
N PHE A 68 -24.48 6.47 5.47
CA PHE A 68 -23.87 5.25 4.92
C PHE A 68 -22.77 4.70 5.83
N GLY A 69 -22.60 5.23 7.04
CA GLY A 69 -21.56 4.75 7.97
C GLY A 69 -20.14 5.03 7.51
N ILE A 70 -19.93 5.96 6.58
CA ILE A 70 -18.59 6.34 6.08
C ILE A 70 -18.01 7.42 6.99
N SER A 71 -16.82 7.15 7.51
CA SER A 71 -16.13 8.01 8.46
C SER A 71 -14.67 8.21 8.07
N TYR A 72 -14.12 9.37 8.42
CA TYR A 72 -12.69 9.58 8.50
C TYR A 72 -12.20 8.98 9.81
N ASN A 73 -11.94 7.68 9.81
CA ASN A 73 -11.43 6.95 10.96
C ASN A 73 -9.98 6.54 10.70
N LEU A 74 -9.05 7.12 11.47
CA LEU A 74 -7.63 6.82 11.41
C LEU A 74 -7.14 6.22 12.72
N GLY A 75 -6.10 5.41 12.62
CA GLY A 75 -5.35 4.93 13.78
C GLY A 75 -4.05 4.28 13.33
N VAL A 76 -3.12 4.13 14.27
CA VAL A 76 -1.82 3.49 14.02
C VAL A 76 -1.51 2.46 15.09
N ASP A 77 -1.04 1.29 14.68
CA ASP A 77 -0.46 0.28 15.56
C ASP A 77 1.02 0.06 15.21
N GLY A 78 1.67 -0.93 15.82
CA GLY A 78 3.08 -1.23 15.55
C GLY A 78 3.38 -1.55 14.09
N ILE A 79 2.47 -2.25 13.38
CA ILE A 79 2.64 -2.62 11.98
C ILE A 79 2.57 -1.37 11.10
N SER A 80 1.50 -0.60 11.23
CA SER A 80 1.28 0.61 10.44
C SER A 80 2.39 1.64 10.70
N LEU A 81 2.86 1.77 11.94
CA LEU A 81 3.91 2.72 12.32
C LEU A 81 5.20 2.51 11.53
N PHE A 82 5.72 1.28 11.51
CA PHE A 82 6.99 1.01 10.83
C PHE A 82 6.89 1.10 9.32
N ILE A 83 5.73 0.76 8.75
CA ILE A 83 5.51 0.92 7.30
C ILE A 83 5.40 2.41 6.93
N VAL A 84 4.79 3.25 7.76
CA VAL A 84 4.75 4.72 7.57
C VAL A 84 6.15 5.33 7.71
N LEU A 85 6.93 4.94 8.72
CA LEU A 85 8.34 5.35 8.87
C LEU A 85 9.16 4.98 7.63
N MET A 86 9.02 3.76 7.14
CA MET A 86 9.69 3.31 5.92
C MET A 86 9.23 4.13 4.70
N SER A 87 7.93 4.37 4.55
CA SER A 87 7.38 5.14 3.42
C SER A 87 7.95 6.56 3.35
N THR A 88 7.98 7.25 4.49
CA THR A 88 8.50 8.62 4.60
C THR A 88 10.02 8.67 4.40
N LEU A 89 10.77 7.72 4.96
CA LEU A 89 12.21 7.60 4.74
C LEU A 89 12.56 7.36 3.26
N ILE A 90 11.86 6.42 2.61
CA ILE A 90 12.12 6.07 1.21
C ILE A 90 11.79 7.24 0.29
N THR A 91 10.73 8.01 0.59
CA THR A 91 10.40 9.21 -0.19
C THR A 91 11.48 10.28 -0.03
N LEU A 92 11.95 10.54 1.20
CA LEU A 92 13.06 11.46 1.47
C LEU A 92 14.33 11.08 0.72
N LEU A 93 14.81 9.85 0.91
CA LEU A 93 16.00 9.34 0.21
C LEU A 93 15.81 9.40 -1.30
N GLY A 94 14.61 9.09 -1.74
CA GLY A 94 14.22 9.13 -3.13
C GLY A 94 14.38 10.48 -3.79
N ILE A 95 13.90 11.54 -3.13
CA ILE A 95 14.01 12.92 -3.63
C ILE A 95 15.47 13.41 -3.56
N ILE A 96 16.22 13.05 -2.51
CA ILE A 96 17.65 13.39 -2.39
C ILE A 96 18.44 12.85 -3.59
N LEU A 97 18.17 11.59 -3.95
CA LEU A 97 18.87 10.86 -5.01
C LEU A 97 18.38 11.20 -6.43
N LEU A 98 17.43 12.12 -6.59
CA LEU A 98 17.02 12.59 -7.93
C LEU A 98 18.18 13.29 -8.64
N ASP A 99 18.40 12.93 -9.90
CA ASP A 99 19.43 13.50 -10.75
C ASP A 99 18.81 14.60 -11.65
N GLU A 100 19.24 15.84 -11.46
CA GLU A 100 18.73 17.02 -12.17
C GLU A 100 18.96 16.95 -13.68
N ASP A 101 20.06 16.33 -14.12
CA ASP A 101 20.42 16.24 -15.53
C ASP A 101 19.58 15.20 -16.29
N LYS A 102 19.02 14.22 -15.57
CA LYS A 102 18.27 13.10 -16.17
C LYS A 102 16.76 13.27 -16.12
N ILE A 103 16.24 14.06 -15.17
CA ILE A 103 14.80 14.19 -14.94
C ILE A 103 14.29 15.48 -15.57
N ALA A 104 13.67 15.36 -16.74
CA ALA A 104 12.93 16.45 -17.34
C ALA A 104 11.81 16.92 -16.40
N ASN A 105 11.63 18.24 -16.23
CA ASN A 105 10.58 18.80 -15.36
C ASN A 105 10.62 18.26 -13.91
N MET A 106 11.78 18.34 -13.26
CA MET A 106 12.01 17.93 -11.85
C MET A 106 10.89 18.34 -10.88
N LYS A 107 10.39 19.57 -11.03
CA LYS A 107 9.27 20.09 -10.22
C LYS A 107 8.05 19.17 -10.23
N ASN A 108 7.63 18.71 -11.41
CA ASN A 108 6.44 17.87 -11.53
C ASN A 108 6.70 16.46 -10.99
N MET A 109 7.94 15.95 -11.07
CA MET A 109 8.33 14.68 -10.46
C MET A 109 8.18 14.76 -8.93
N ILE A 110 8.74 15.80 -8.32
CA ILE A 110 8.68 16.00 -6.87
C ILE A 110 7.24 16.14 -6.39
N ILE A 111 6.43 16.94 -7.07
CA ILE A 111 5.00 17.05 -6.76
C ILE A 111 4.34 15.67 -6.84
N SER A 112 4.58 14.91 -7.91
CA SER A 112 4.01 13.56 -8.05
C SER A 112 4.43 12.61 -6.94
N LEU A 113 5.68 12.70 -6.47
CA LEU A 113 6.19 11.90 -5.35
C LEU A 113 5.53 12.27 -4.02
N LEU A 114 5.32 13.56 -3.74
CA LEU A 114 4.64 14.03 -2.53
C LEU A 114 3.15 13.63 -2.53
N PHE A 115 2.48 13.69 -3.69
CA PHE A 115 1.12 13.17 -3.83
C PHE A 115 1.07 11.65 -3.64
N LEU A 116 2.05 10.91 -4.15
CA LEU A 116 2.15 9.46 -3.94
C LEU A 116 2.35 9.15 -2.44
N GLU A 117 3.24 9.87 -1.76
CA GLU A 117 3.49 9.73 -0.32
C GLU A 117 2.22 9.91 0.51
N MET A 118 1.45 10.98 0.27
CA MET A 118 0.14 11.17 0.91
C MET A 118 -0.76 9.94 0.77
N THR A 119 -0.89 9.41 -0.45
CA THR A 119 -1.77 8.26 -0.69
C THR A 119 -1.26 6.99 -0.01
N MET A 120 0.06 6.75 0.00
CA MET A 120 0.64 5.58 0.65
C MET A 120 0.47 5.64 2.16
N VAL A 121 0.76 6.78 2.78
CA VAL A 121 0.56 6.99 4.22
C VAL A 121 -0.91 6.86 4.59
N GLY A 122 -1.81 7.43 3.78
CA GLY A 122 -3.26 7.31 3.95
C GLY A 122 -3.75 5.85 3.99
N VAL A 123 -3.21 4.98 3.14
CA VAL A 123 -3.55 3.54 3.15
C VAL A 123 -3.23 2.88 4.49
N PHE A 124 -2.05 3.15 5.05
CA PHE A 124 -1.59 2.47 6.27
C PHE A 124 -2.25 2.98 7.55
N LEU A 125 -2.79 4.20 7.52
CA LEU A 125 -3.43 4.84 8.67
C LEU A 125 -4.96 4.74 8.67
N SER A 126 -5.58 4.35 7.54
CA SER A 126 -7.04 4.28 7.42
C SER A 126 -7.61 3.03 8.09
N LEU A 127 -8.60 3.25 8.97
CA LEU A 127 -9.41 2.20 9.59
C LEU A 127 -10.83 2.13 9.03
N ASP A 128 -11.26 3.13 8.26
CA ASP A 128 -12.48 3.06 7.46
C ASP A 128 -12.17 2.42 6.10
N ALA A 129 -12.90 1.37 5.74
CA ALA A 129 -12.65 0.57 4.55
C ALA A 129 -12.84 1.35 3.24
N ILE A 130 -13.74 2.33 3.18
CA ILE A 130 -13.93 3.17 1.98
C ILE A 130 -12.78 4.17 1.87
N ILE A 131 -12.33 4.74 2.98
CA ILE A 131 -11.18 5.66 2.99
C ILE A 131 -9.89 4.91 2.66
N PHE A 132 -9.70 3.71 3.19
CA PHE A 132 -8.64 2.79 2.80
C PHE A 132 -8.66 2.52 1.29
N TYR A 133 -9.83 2.13 0.75
CA TYR A 133 -9.99 1.87 -0.68
C TYR A 133 -9.69 3.11 -1.53
N LEU A 134 -10.14 4.29 -1.10
CA LEU A 134 -9.90 5.55 -1.78
C LEU A 134 -8.41 5.87 -1.87
N PHE A 135 -7.65 5.79 -0.76
CA PHE A 135 -6.21 5.99 -0.80
C PHE A 135 -5.49 4.90 -1.61
N TRP A 136 -5.96 3.66 -1.52
CA TRP A 136 -5.42 2.52 -2.27
C TRP A 136 -5.51 2.73 -3.78
N GLU A 137 -6.64 3.25 -4.26
CA GLU A 137 -6.88 3.58 -5.66
C GLU A 137 -6.17 4.86 -6.08
N LEU A 138 -6.22 5.90 -5.25
CA LEU A 138 -5.53 7.15 -5.54
C LEU A 138 -4.03 6.95 -5.69
N SER A 139 -3.41 5.99 -4.98
CA SER A 139 -1.98 5.71 -5.13
C SER A 139 -1.58 5.24 -6.52
N LEU A 140 -2.53 4.68 -7.29
CA LEU A 140 -2.28 4.28 -8.68
C LEU A 140 -2.06 5.48 -9.60
N VAL A 141 -2.69 6.64 -9.33
CA VAL A 141 -2.68 7.79 -10.24
C VAL A 141 -1.31 8.47 -10.31
N PRO A 142 -0.68 8.87 -9.19
CA PRO A 142 0.68 9.40 -9.23
C PRO A 142 1.67 8.39 -9.79
N MET A 143 1.54 7.11 -9.44
CA MET A 143 2.46 6.08 -9.93
C MET A 143 2.33 5.85 -11.44
N LEU A 144 1.09 5.80 -11.96
CA LEU A 144 0.80 5.76 -13.39
C LEU A 144 1.48 6.94 -14.11
N TYR A 145 1.38 8.14 -13.55
CA TYR A 145 2.00 9.34 -14.11
C TYR A 145 3.53 9.30 -14.03
N ILE A 146 4.10 8.86 -12.90
CA ILE A 146 5.55 8.71 -12.70
C ILE A 146 6.15 7.76 -13.76
N ILE A 147 5.52 6.59 -13.98
CA ILE A 147 5.95 5.65 -15.01
C ILE A 147 5.74 6.28 -16.39
N GLY A 148 4.54 6.76 -16.70
CA GLY A 148 4.16 7.21 -18.03
C GLY A 148 4.92 8.44 -18.55
N ALA A 149 5.25 9.39 -17.66
CA ALA A 149 5.92 10.63 -18.04
C ALA A 149 7.45 10.55 -18.00
N TRP A 150 8.04 9.80 -17.06
CA TRP A 150 9.50 9.72 -16.86
C TRP A 150 10.11 8.35 -17.07
N GLY A 151 9.31 7.36 -17.45
CA GLY A 151 9.80 6.02 -17.73
C GLY A 151 10.60 5.89 -19.02
N GLY A 152 11.02 4.65 -19.30
CA GLY A 152 11.79 4.24 -20.47
C GLY A 152 10.98 4.11 -21.78
N PRO A 153 11.52 3.39 -22.78
CA PRO A 153 10.96 3.35 -24.14
C PRO A 153 9.50 2.87 -24.23
N THR A 154 9.10 1.88 -23.42
CA THR A 154 7.74 1.30 -23.42
C THR A 154 6.93 1.73 -22.21
N ARG A 155 7.24 2.90 -21.64
CA ARG A 155 6.64 3.43 -20.41
C ARG A 155 5.12 3.49 -20.39
N VAL A 156 4.48 3.90 -21.49
CA VAL A 156 3.00 4.01 -21.54
C VAL A 156 2.36 2.63 -21.44
N TYR A 157 2.90 1.63 -22.15
CA TYR A 157 2.43 0.25 -22.05
C TYR A 157 2.59 -0.29 -20.62
N ALA A 158 3.77 -0.08 -20.01
CA ALA A 158 4.02 -0.53 -18.65
C ALA A 158 3.11 0.14 -17.62
N ALA A 159 2.91 1.46 -17.73
CA ALA A 159 2.04 2.24 -16.86
C ALA A 159 0.58 1.76 -16.97
N VAL A 160 0.06 1.62 -18.18
CA VAL A 160 -1.31 1.13 -18.42
C VAL A 160 -1.47 -0.32 -17.95
N LYS A 161 -0.49 -1.20 -18.19
CA LYS A 161 -0.53 -2.59 -17.70
C LYS A 161 -0.57 -2.65 -16.18
N PHE A 162 0.28 -1.87 -15.50
CA PHE A 162 0.26 -1.72 -14.04
C PHE A 162 -1.11 -1.28 -13.53
N PHE A 163 -1.65 -0.21 -14.11
CA PHE A 163 -2.93 0.35 -13.71
C PHE A 163 -4.06 -0.66 -13.93
N LEU A 164 -4.20 -1.24 -15.13
CA LEU A 164 -5.29 -2.17 -15.44
C LEU A 164 -5.24 -3.44 -14.59
N TYR A 165 -4.06 -4.00 -14.32
CA TYR A 165 -3.93 -5.16 -13.44
C TYR A 165 -4.45 -4.84 -12.05
N THR A 166 -3.88 -3.81 -11.43
CA THR A 166 -4.15 -3.47 -10.03
C THR A 166 -5.57 -2.93 -9.83
N PHE A 167 -6.07 -2.13 -10.77
CA PHE A 167 -7.43 -1.60 -10.78
C PHE A 167 -8.49 -2.71 -10.95
N ALA A 168 -8.26 -3.67 -11.85
CA ALA A 168 -9.21 -4.76 -12.03
C ALA A 168 -9.36 -5.62 -10.76
N GLY A 169 -8.24 -5.91 -10.08
CA GLY A 169 -8.24 -6.61 -8.80
C GLY A 169 -8.96 -5.84 -7.70
N SER A 170 -8.71 -4.53 -7.63
CA SER A 170 -9.31 -3.69 -6.60
C SER A 170 -10.80 -3.49 -6.77
N LEU A 171 -11.35 -3.50 -8.00
CA LEU A 171 -12.79 -3.49 -8.20
C LEU A 171 -13.47 -4.72 -7.58
N VAL A 172 -12.85 -5.90 -7.67
CA VAL A 172 -13.36 -7.12 -7.01
C VAL A 172 -13.29 -6.97 -5.49
N MET A 173 -12.18 -6.42 -4.98
CA MET A 173 -12.03 -6.11 -3.57
C MET A 173 -13.10 -5.13 -3.08
N LEU A 174 -13.43 -4.08 -3.85
CA LEU A 174 -14.49 -3.12 -3.51
C LEU A 174 -15.84 -3.81 -3.35
N VAL A 175 -16.19 -4.73 -4.25
CA VAL A 175 -17.42 -5.52 -4.11
C VAL A 175 -17.40 -6.33 -2.82
N GLY A 176 -16.25 -6.91 -2.43
CA GLY A 176 -16.07 -7.56 -1.14
C GLY A 176 -16.29 -6.63 0.05
N LEU A 177 -15.68 -5.44 0.04
CA LEU A 177 -15.85 -4.44 1.11
C LEU A 177 -17.31 -3.99 1.27
N LEU A 178 -18.00 -3.75 0.14
CA LEU A 178 -19.43 -3.40 0.16
C LEU A 178 -20.30 -4.56 0.65
N ALA A 179 -19.95 -5.81 0.31
CA ALA A 179 -20.66 -6.99 0.79
C ALA A 179 -20.51 -7.15 2.31
N ILE A 180 -19.31 -6.92 2.87
CA ILE A 180 -19.08 -6.95 4.33
C ILE A 180 -19.92 -5.88 5.02
N ALA A 181 -19.91 -4.65 4.50
CA ALA A 181 -20.70 -3.55 5.04
C ALA A 181 -22.21 -3.88 5.04
N TYR A 182 -22.69 -4.51 3.97
CA TYR A 182 -24.08 -4.95 3.87
C TYR A 182 -24.42 -6.08 4.85
N LEU A 183 -23.54 -7.06 5.01
CA LEU A 183 -23.72 -8.14 6.01
C LEU A 183 -23.75 -7.58 7.43
N TYR A 184 -22.86 -6.63 7.74
CA TYR A 184 -22.89 -5.92 9.02
C TYR A 184 -24.21 -5.20 9.23
N HIS A 185 -24.72 -4.51 8.21
CA HIS A 185 -25.99 -3.82 8.30
C HIS A 185 -27.17 -4.78 8.56
N LEU A 186 -27.16 -5.99 7.98
CA LEU A 186 -28.19 -7.00 8.24
C LEU A 186 -28.17 -7.51 9.68
N GLU A 187 -26.98 -7.63 10.30
CA GLU A 187 -26.83 -8.14 11.66
C GLU A 187 -27.07 -7.05 12.73
N ALA A 188 -26.44 -5.88 12.58
CA ALA A 188 -26.45 -4.81 13.56
C ALA A 188 -27.51 -3.71 13.30
N GLY A 189 -28.16 -3.72 12.14
CA GLY A 189 -29.16 -2.72 11.75
C GLY A 189 -28.61 -1.33 11.40
N VAL A 190 -27.29 -1.15 11.40
CA VAL A 190 -26.60 0.13 11.11
C VAL A 190 -25.51 -0.06 10.06
N TRP A 191 -25.26 0.97 9.26
CA TRP A 191 -24.13 0.96 8.33
C TRP A 191 -22.86 1.39 9.06
N THR A 192 -21.77 0.66 8.83
CA THR A 192 -20.42 1.06 9.25
C THR A 192 -19.41 0.56 8.23
N PHE A 193 -18.40 1.37 7.95
CA PHE A 193 -17.19 0.97 7.24
C PHE A 193 -15.97 0.93 8.15
N ASN A 194 -16.16 1.09 9.46
CA ASN A 194 -15.09 0.95 10.43
C ASN A 194 -14.66 -0.53 10.56
N LEU A 195 -13.40 -0.79 10.23
CA LEU A 195 -12.81 -2.11 10.23
C LEU A 195 -12.86 -2.78 11.62
N LEU A 196 -12.71 -2.01 12.70
CA LEU A 196 -12.72 -2.56 14.06
C LEU A 196 -14.10 -3.10 14.46
N ASP A 197 -15.18 -2.53 13.91
CA ASP A 197 -16.53 -3.03 14.11
C ASP A 197 -16.71 -4.36 13.34
N TRP A 198 -16.17 -4.43 12.12
CA TRP A 198 -16.29 -5.62 11.27
C TRP A 198 -15.59 -6.86 11.83
N TYR A 199 -14.57 -6.71 12.68
CA TYR A 199 -13.95 -7.84 13.37
C TYR A 199 -14.91 -8.58 14.30
N GLN A 200 -16.06 -7.99 14.64
CA GLN A 200 -17.06 -8.59 15.52
C GLN A 200 -18.14 -9.36 14.75
N LEU A 201 -18.09 -9.38 13.41
CA LEU A 201 -19.09 -10.08 12.59
C LEU A 201 -18.99 -11.61 12.76
N ASP A 202 -20.13 -12.25 12.99
CA ASP A 202 -20.23 -13.71 12.99
C ASP A 202 -20.53 -14.21 11.57
N LEU A 203 -19.46 -14.48 10.80
CA LEU A 203 -19.56 -14.95 9.43
C LEU A 203 -19.42 -16.47 9.36
N SER A 204 -20.39 -17.14 8.74
CA SER A 204 -20.25 -18.55 8.37
C SER A 204 -19.01 -18.76 7.48
N VAL A 205 -18.33 -19.90 7.63
CA VAL A 205 -17.11 -20.24 6.87
C VAL A 205 -17.30 -20.09 5.35
N GLY A 206 -18.47 -20.46 4.83
CA GLY A 206 -18.79 -20.29 3.40
C GLY A 206 -18.81 -18.83 2.94
N LEU A 207 -19.32 -17.91 3.77
CA LEU A 207 -19.26 -16.47 3.48
C LEU A 207 -17.84 -15.94 3.62
N GLN A 208 -17.12 -16.32 4.69
CA GLN A 208 -15.72 -15.97 4.87
C GLN A 208 -14.89 -16.37 3.64
N PHE A 209 -15.10 -17.55 3.07
CA PHE A 209 -14.39 -18.02 1.88
C PHE A 209 -14.59 -17.11 0.66
N TRP A 210 -15.84 -16.75 0.33
CA TRP A 210 -16.11 -15.88 -0.82
C TRP A 210 -15.60 -14.45 -0.62
N LEU A 211 -15.73 -13.92 0.59
CA LEU A 211 -15.22 -12.59 0.94
C LEU A 211 -13.69 -12.57 0.97
N PHE A 212 -13.06 -13.63 1.48
CA PHE A 212 -11.62 -13.86 1.39
C PHE A 212 -11.16 -13.82 -0.07
N LEU A 213 -11.83 -14.55 -0.97
CA LEU A 213 -11.46 -14.53 -2.40
C LEU A 213 -11.63 -13.16 -3.04
N ALA A 214 -12.66 -12.39 -2.64
CA ALA A 214 -12.88 -11.04 -3.14
C ALA A 214 -11.76 -10.09 -2.72
N LEU A 215 -11.36 -10.10 -1.44
CA LEU A 215 -10.24 -9.29 -0.94
C LEU A 215 -8.88 -9.80 -1.46
N PHE A 216 -8.72 -11.12 -1.55
CA PHE A 216 -7.55 -11.78 -2.15
C PHE A 216 -7.29 -11.28 -3.56
N ALA A 217 -8.31 -11.07 -4.41
CA ALA A 217 -8.11 -10.55 -5.75
C ALA A 217 -7.37 -9.20 -5.75
N GLY A 218 -7.76 -8.26 -4.90
CA GLY A 218 -7.10 -6.96 -4.77
C GLY A 218 -5.69 -7.08 -4.19
N PHE A 219 -5.55 -7.81 -3.08
CA PHE A 219 -4.28 -7.93 -2.37
C PHE A 219 -3.26 -8.76 -3.15
N ALA A 220 -3.63 -9.93 -3.66
CA ALA A 220 -2.74 -10.84 -4.37
C ALA A 220 -2.17 -10.20 -5.66
N ILE A 221 -2.96 -9.40 -6.37
CA ILE A 221 -2.46 -8.66 -7.54
C ILE A 221 -1.44 -7.60 -7.12
N LYS A 222 -1.67 -6.89 -5.99
CA LYS A 222 -0.78 -5.86 -5.47
C LYS A 222 0.49 -6.44 -4.77
N VAL A 223 0.44 -7.69 -4.28
CA VAL A 223 1.57 -8.51 -3.76
C VAL A 223 2.40 -9.20 -4.87
N PRO A 224 2.10 -8.95 -6.14
CA PRO A 224 2.33 -9.85 -7.29
C PRO A 224 2.39 -11.35 -6.98
N MET A 225 1.32 -11.93 -6.42
CA MET A 225 1.25 -13.38 -6.28
C MET A 225 1.17 -14.09 -7.63
N PHE A 226 1.67 -15.33 -7.74
CA PHE A 226 1.42 -16.14 -8.93
C PHE A 226 -0.09 -16.42 -9.08
N PRO A 227 -0.69 -16.29 -10.28
CA PRO A 227 -0.09 -15.95 -11.59
C PRO A 227 -0.12 -14.45 -11.96
N PHE A 228 -0.52 -13.57 -11.05
CA PHE A 228 -0.78 -12.14 -11.29
C PHE A 228 0.45 -11.21 -11.26
N HIS A 229 1.66 -11.76 -11.32
CA HIS A 229 2.89 -10.99 -11.07
C HIS A 229 3.43 -10.23 -12.27
N THR A 230 2.95 -10.49 -13.49
CA THR A 230 3.62 -10.04 -14.72
C THR A 230 3.62 -8.53 -14.93
N TRP A 231 2.76 -7.77 -14.24
CA TRP A 231 2.78 -6.32 -14.31
C TRP A 231 4.04 -5.73 -13.66
N LEU A 232 4.55 -6.34 -12.59
CA LEU A 232 5.64 -5.79 -11.78
C LEU A 232 6.96 -5.69 -12.57
N PRO A 233 7.44 -6.73 -13.27
CA PRO A 233 8.66 -6.62 -14.07
C PRO A 233 8.61 -5.56 -15.18
N HIS A 234 7.44 -5.37 -15.82
CA HIS A 234 7.28 -4.30 -16.81
C HIS A 234 7.28 -2.92 -16.16
N ALA A 235 6.55 -2.76 -15.05
CA ALA A 235 6.49 -1.51 -14.31
C ALA A 235 7.89 -1.11 -13.81
N HIS A 236 8.62 -2.02 -13.17
CA HIS A 236 10.00 -1.78 -12.72
C HIS A 236 10.96 -1.50 -13.87
N GLY A 237 10.92 -2.32 -14.93
CA GLY A 237 11.82 -2.19 -16.07
C GLY A 237 11.68 -0.82 -16.75
N GLN A 238 10.46 -0.26 -16.77
CA GLN A 238 10.20 1.04 -17.39
C GLN A 238 10.19 2.22 -16.42
N ALA A 239 9.95 2.03 -15.12
CA ALA A 239 9.90 3.15 -14.19
C ALA A 239 11.26 3.90 -14.11
N PRO A 240 11.23 5.22 -13.85
CA PRO A 240 12.44 5.93 -13.40
C PRO A 240 12.95 5.30 -12.11
N THR A 241 14.24 5.49 -11.79
CA THR A 241 14.89 4.82 -10.64
C THR A 241 14.10 4.99 -9.34
N ILE A 242 13.65 6.22 -9.03
CA ILE A 242 12.83 6.47 -7.85
C ILE A 242 11.48 5.74 -7.89
N GLY A 243 10.83 5.68 -9.06
CA GLY A 243 9.59 4.94 -9.23
C GLY A 243 9.78 3.46 -8.93
N SER A 244 10.87 2.85 -9.40
CA SER A 244 11.22 1.47 -9.08
C SER A 244 11.48 1.26 -7.58
N VAL A 245 12.14 2.21 -6.92
CA VAL A 245 12.42 2.12 -5.47
C VAL A 245 11.11 2.15 -4.67
N ILE A 246 10.21 3.10 -4.94
CA ILE A 246 8.92 3.21 -4.23
C ILE A 246 8.02 2.01 -4.53
N LEU A 247 8.01 1.52 -5.78
CA LEU A 247 7.29 0.30 -6.15
C LEU A 247 7.70 -0.88 -5.26
N ALA A 248 9.00 -1.18 -5.18
CA ALA A 248 9.49 -2.31 -4.39
C ALA A 248 9.38 -2.09 -2.87
N ALA A 249 9.71 -0.88 -2.41
CA ALA A 249 9.82 -0.61 -0.98
C ALA A 249 8.44 -0.49 -0.32
N VAL A 250 7.48 0.19 -0.94
CA VAL A 250 6.23 0.59 -0.26
C VAL A 250 4.98 0.00 -0.93
N LEU A 251 4.82 0.16 -2.25
CA LEU A 251 3.58 -0.25 -2.94
C LEU A 251 3.28 -1.75 -2.81
N LEU A 252 4.32 -2.60 -2.80
CA LEU A 252 4.17 -4.03 -2.55
C LEU A 252 3.71 -4.35 -1.12
N LYS A 253 4.09 -3.54 -0.14
CA LYS A 253 3.73 -3.72 1.28
C LYS A 253 2.28 -3.39 1.55
N MET A 254 1.66 -2.54 0.72
CA MET A 254 0.22 -2.31 0.79
C MET A 254 -0.57 -3.62 0.64
N GLY A 255 -0.14 -4.51 -0.27
CA GLY A 255 -0.81 -5.78 -0.49
C GLY A 255 -0.71 -6.73 0.71
N THR A 256 0.48 -6.91 1.28
CA THR A 256 0.68 -7.75 2.47
C THR A 256 0.01 -7.14 3.69
N TYR A 257 0.08 -5.82 3.84
CA TYR A 257 -0.66 -5.08 4.86
C TYR A 257 -2.17 -5.34 4.76
N GLY A 258 -2.73 -5.36 3.54
CA GLY A 258 -4.12 -5.74 3.29
C GLY A 258 -4.47 -7.13 3.81
N PHE A 259 -3.61 -8.13 3.57
CA PHE A 259 -3.81 -9.48 4.13
C PHE A 259 -3.79 -9.47 5.66
N VAL A 260 -2.77 -8.85 6.26
CA VAL A 260 -2.59 -8.84 7.72
C VAL A 260 -3.71 -8.08 8.42
N ARG A 261 -4.12 -6.93 7.87
CA ARG A 261 -5.08 -6.04 8.50
C ARG A 261 -6.53 -6.44 8.22
N PHE A 262 -6.86 -6.83 7.00
CA PHE A 262 -8.23 -7.14 6.62
C PHE A 262 -8.47 -8.65 6.57
N SER A 263 -7.68 -9.39 5.79
CA SER A 263 -8.00 -10.79 5.49
C SER A 263 -7.93 -11.70 6.72
N LEU A 264 -6.83 -11.68 7.46
CA LEU A 264 -6.64 -12.61 8.59
C LEU A 264 -7.66 -12.38 9.71
N PRO A 265 -7.93 -11.13 10.15
CA PRO A 265 -8.87 -10.91 11.26
C PRO A 265 -10.34 -11.02 10.85
N LEU A 266 -10.71 -10.64 9.62
CA LEU A 266 -12.10 -10.71 9.16
C LEU A 266 -12.53 -12.13 8.78
N PHE A 267 -11.59 -12.96 8.32
CA PHE A 267 -11.88 -14.29 7.79
C PHE A 267 -10.96 -15.35 8.41
N PRO A 268 -10.95 -15.53 9.75
CA PRO A 268 -10.00 -16.41 10.40
C PRO A 268 -10.11 -17.88 9.93
N ASP A 269 -11.33 -18.42 9.81
CA ASP A 269 -11.53 -19.82 9.42
C ASP A 269 -11.16 -20.05 7.95
N ALA A 270 -11.62 -19.16 7.06
CA ALA A 270 -11.25 -19.24 5.65
C ALA A 270 -9.75 -19.02 5.45
N SER A 271 -9.10 -18.16 6.24
CA SER A 271 -7.65 -17.95 6.16
C SER A 271 -6.89 -19.23 6.51
N VAL A 272 -7.35 -20.00 7.52
CA VAL A 272 -6.77 -21.31 7.87
C VAL A 272 -7.00 -22.33 6.75
N GLU A 273 -8.20 -22.43 6.19
CA GLU A 273 -8.50 -23.34 5.06
C GLU A 273 -7.67 -23.01 3.81
N MET A 274 -7.37 -21.72 3.61
CA MET A 274 -6.64 -21.23 2.44
C MET A 274 -5.11 -21.32 2.58
N ILE A 275 -4.57 -21.66 3.76
CA ILE A 275 -3.11 -21.80 3.97
C ILE A 275 -2.46 -22.67 2.88
N PRO A 276 -2.93 -23.91 2.57
CA PRO A 276 -2.27 -24.75 1.58
C PRO A 276 -2.23 -24.10 0.19
N PHE A 277 -3.31 -23.40 -0.19
CA PHE A 277 -3.38 -22.69 -1.46
C PHE A 277 -2.39 -21.52 -1.51
N ILE A 278 -2.36 -20.67 -0.48
CA ILE A 278 -1.45 -19.52 -0.40
C ILE A 278 0.00 -19.97 -0.38
N VAL A 279 0.32 -21.01 0.40
CA VAL A 279 1.69 -21.55 0.49
C VAL A 279 2.13 -22.16 -0.84
N VAL A 280 1.28 -22.90 -1.54
CA VAL A 280 1.62 -23.44 -2.87
C VAL A 280 1.92 -22.32 -3.86
N LEU A 281 1.06 -21.29 -3.93
CA LEU A 281 1.31 -20.12 -4.79
C LEU A 281 2.61 -19.40 -4.43
N SER A 282 2.88 -19.27 -3.13
CA SER A 282 4.07 -18.59 -2.61
C SER A 282 5.36 -19.36 -2.90
N ILE A 283 5.35 -20.69 -2.75
CA ILE A 283 6.48 -21.55 -3.14
C ILE A 283 6.74 -21.44 -4.65
N ILE A 284 5.69 -21.43 -5.47
CA ILE A 284 5.81 -21.19 -6.91
C ILE A 284 6.47 -19.83 -7.13
N MET A 285 6.01 -18.75 -6.49
CA MET A 285 6.63 -17.43 -6.61
C MET A 285 8.12 -17.49 -6.27
N VAL A 286 8.49 -18.04 -5.11
CA VAL A 286 9.88 -18.12 -4.65
C VAL A 286 10.77 -18.77 -5.71
N ILE A 287 10.41 -19.98 -6.15
CA ILE A 287 11.24 -20.78 -7.07
C ILE A 287 11.19 -20.21 -8.49
N TYR A 288 10.00 -20.04 -9.05
CA TYR A 288 9.82 -19.63 -10.44
C TYR A 288 10.42 -18.26 -10.70
N THR A 289 10.10 -17.26 -9.86
CA THR A 289 10.59 -15.90 -10.12
C THR A 289 12.08 -15.74 -9.83
N ALA A 290 12.67 -16.54 -8.92
CA ALA A 290 14.11 -16.60 -8.76
C ALA A 290 14.81 -17.15 -10.01
N MET A 291 14.28 -18.22 -10.62
CA MET A 291 14.80 -18.77 -11.87
C MET A 291 14.66 -17.76 -13.02
N VAL A 292 13.53 -17.06 -13.11
CA VAL A 292 13.31 -16.03 -14.12
C VAL A 292 14.22 -14.83 -13.90
N ALA A 293 14.46 -14.41 -12.65
CA ALA A 293 15.41 -13.35 -12.30
C ALA A 293 16.83 -13.69 -12.75
N PHE A 294 17.29 -14.92 -12.49
CA PHE A 294 18.60 -15.40 -12.94
C PHE A 294 18.75 -15.38 -14.47
N ALA A 295 17.68 -15.62 -15.21
CA ALA A 295 17.66 -15.58 -16.67
C ALA A 295 17.53 -14.16 -17.25
N GLN A 296 17.28 -13.13 -16.44
CA GLN A 296 17.12 -11.76 -16.94
C GLN A 296 18.46 -11.14 -17.36
N LYS A 297 18.42 -10.39 -18.47
CA LYS A 297 19.55 -9.59 -18.94
C LYS A 297 19.49 -8.13 -18.46
N ASP A 298 18.29 -7.66 -18.13
CA ASP A 298 18.06 -6.30 -17.64
C ASP A 298 18.06 -6.27 -16.11
N MET A 299 18.93 -5.44 -15.52
CA MET A 299 19.12 -5.38 -14.07
C MET A 299 17.86 -4.93 -13.32
N LYS A 300 17.03 -4.04 -13.89
CA LYS A 300 15.78 -3.62 -13.25
C LYS A 300 14.78 -4.77 -13.20
N GLN A 301 14.74 -5.61 -14.24
CA GLN A 301 13.92 -6.82 -14.24
C GLN A 301 14.45 -7.89 -13.28
N VAL A 302 15.78 -8.07 -13.16
CA VAL A 302 16.38 -8.94 -12.12
C VAL A 302 15.86 -8.54 -10.74
N ILE A 303 15.95 -7.24 -10.41
CA ILE A 303 15.48 -6.71 -9.11
C ILE A 303 13.98 -6.92 -8.94
N ALA A 304 13.18 -6.67 -9.98
CA ALA A 304 11.74 -6.86 -9.93
C ALA A 304 11.34 -8.32 -9.64
N TYR A 305 11.90 -9.28 -10.37
CA TYR A 305 11.61 -10.69 -10.16
C TYR A 305 12.15 -11.20 -8.81
N SER A 306 13.31 -10.73 -8.36
CA SER A 306 13.80 -11.03 -7.01
C SER A 306 12.87 -10.49 -5.92
N SER A 307 12.24 -9.33 -6.15
CA SER A 307 11.24 -8.78 -5.24
C SER A 307 10.01 -9.68 -5.17
N VAL A 308 9.51 -10.21 -6.30
CA VAL A 308 8.40 -11.19 -6.29
C VAL A 308 8.77 -12.45 -5.51
N SER A 309 10.00 -12.95 -5.67
CA SER A 309 10.48 -14.12 -4.92
C SER A 309 10.45 -13.86 -3.41
N HIS A 310 10.95 -12.70 -2.96
CA HIS A 310 10.92 -12.31 -1.56
C HIS A 310 9.49 -12.09 -1.02
N MET A 311 8.59 -11.51 -1.83
CA MET A 311 7.17 -11.40 -1.45
C MET A 311 6.53 -12.78 -1.25
N GLY A 312 6.98 -13.82 -1.98
CA GLY A 312 6.56 -15.19 -1.71
C GLY A 312 6.97 -15.69 -0.33
N ILE A 313 8.18 -15.35 0.13
CA ILE A 313 8.63 -15.68 1.50
C ILE A 313 7.76 -14.97 2.53
N ILE A 314 7.51 -13.67 2.33
CA ILE A 314 6.65 -12.86 3.20
C ILE A 314 5.24 -13.46 3.29
N MET A 315 4.65 -13.89 2.16
CA MET A 315 3.32 -14.49 2.16
C MET A 315 3.24 -15.83 2.90
N ILE A 316 4.32 -16.63 2.87
CA ILE A 316 4.41 -17.85 3.68
C ILE A 316 4.37 -17.48 5.17
N GLY A 317 5.17 -16.50 5.59
CA GLY A 317 5.22 -16.09 7.01
C GLY A 317 3.91 -15.45 7.49
N VAL A 318 3.26 -14.62 6.67
CA VAL A 318 1.92 -14.05 6.98
C VAL A 318 0.88 -15.14 7.24
N PHE A 319 0.93 -16.26 6.49
CA PHE A 319 -0.03 -17.37 6.62
C PHE A 319 0.48 -18.54 7.49
N ALA A 320 1.61 -18.39 8.18
CA ALA A 320 2.16 -19.42 9.07
C ALA A 320 1.45 -19.49 10.44
N MET A 321 0.53 -18.55 10.73
CA MET A 321 -0.33 -18.52 11.92
C MET A 321 0.42 -18.53 13.27
N ASN A 322 1.61 -17.91 13.31
CA ASN A 322 2.35 -17.67 14.55
C ASN A 322 2.98 -16.26 14.56
N ALA A 323 3.29 -15.78 15.76
CA ALA A 323 3.73 -14.41 15.96
C ALA A 323 5.15 -14.16 15.44
N GLU A 324 6.04 -15.16 15.53
CA GLU A 324 7.41 -15.05 15.05
C GLU A 324 7.46 -14.87 13.53
N ASP A 325 6.72 -15.68 12.79
CA ASP A 325 6.68 -15.64 11.33
C ASP A 325 5.93 -14.41 10.82
N LEU A 326 4.86 -13.98 11.51
CA LEU A 326 4.19 -12.72 11.20
C LEU A 326 5.13 -11.54 11.44
N GLY A 327 5.85 -11.52 12.57
CA GLY A 327 6.84 -10.50 12.89
C GLY A 327 8.02 -10.48 11.92
N GLY A 328 8.47 -11.65 11.44
CA GLY A 328 9.51 -11.75 10.41
C GLY A 328 9.06 -11.35 9.00
N SER A 329 7.74 -11.32 8.76
CA SER A 329 7.14 -10.93 7.48
C SER A 329 6.94 -9.43 7.31
N ILE A 330 6.76 -8.71 8.43
CA ILE A 330 6.50 -7.27 8.50
C ILE A 330 7.82 -6.49 8.41
#